data_AF-A0A371D5W8-F1
#
_entry.id   AF-A0A371D5W8-F1
#
_cell.length_a   1.000
_cell.length_b   1.000
_cell.length_c   1.000
_cell.angle_alpha   90.00
_cell.angle_beta   90.00
_cell.angle_gamma   90.00
#
_symmetry.space_group_name_H-M   'P 1'
#
loop_
_entity.id
_entity.type
_entity.pdbx_description
1 polymer ?
#
loop_
_entity_poly.entity_id
_entity_poly.type
_entity_poly.pdbx_seq_one_letter_code
_entity_poly.pdbx_strand_id
1 'polypeptide(L)'
;PIPEGGFPPIHRDDPESMLRGMAVDWMREVWSDAPNTDVFVQVFNYRYSEDDVLNGRIAENLRWAFEQLSGEQGFDVVPPEPEDSTAARSRTLPSIWVIRGLSPRATTHAIARGYWSFPTISFAALPRTAPMQSWLFTLEGFLEGNEEKIRAAIMRTLMEDEMQQWLMTMLATHPAYEGRSIRRALTETLQSLRVETMQLSNGTHLASVFIRPPTRSLREWRRWVAELRTRRYRSFAIGTGRVRNVAQCAGCTSVAHLTHLCPFPRIPGWNG
;
A
#
# COMPACT_ATOMS: atom_id res chain seq x y z
N PRO A 1 -18.39 -10.87 -6.25
CA PRO A 1 -19.04 -10.48 -4.98
C PRO A 1 -17.98 -9.90 -4.03
N ILE A 2 -18.34 -9.09 -3.04
CA ILE A 2 -17.38 -8.68 -1.99
C ILE A 2 -17.16 -9.92 -1.10
N PRO A 3 -15.90 -10.33 -0.80
CA PRO A 3 -15.62 -11.47 0.07
C PRO A 3 -16.18 -11.26 1.48
N GLU A 4 -16.46 -12.35 2.19
CA GLU A 4 -16.74 -12.28 3.62
C GLU A 4 -15.53 -11.69 4.37
N GLY A 5 -15.76 -10.65 5.18
CA GLY A 5 -14.68 -9.87 5.81
C GLY A 5 -14.05 -8.78 4.94
N GLY A 6 -14.49 -8.62 3.68
CA GLY A 6 -14.00 -7.59 2.76
C GLY A 6 -12.79 -8.03 1.93
N PHE A 7 -12.30 -7.13 1.07
CA PHE A 7 -11.12 -7.40 0.27
C PHE A 7 -9.83 -7.31 1.11
N PRO A 8 -8.80 -8.11 0.80
CA PRO A 8 -7.50 -8.00 1.44
C PRO A 8 -6.91 -6.59 1.31
N PRO A 9 -6.31 -6.03 2.37
CA PRO A 9 -5.66 -4.73 2.29
C PRO A 9 -4.39 -4.78 1.43
N ILE A 10 -4.20 -3.77 0.58
CA ILE A 10 -2.92 -3.53 -0.10
C ILE A 10 -2.10 -2.60 0.79
N HIS A 11 -0.93 -3.08 1.20
CA HIS A 11 0.03 -2.31 1.97
C HIS A 11 1.13 -1.78 1.07
N ARG A 12 1.57 -0.55 1.32
CA ARG A 12 2.64 0.08 0.55
C ARG A 12 3.84 0.41 1.42
N ASP A 13 5.00 0.46 0.79
CA ASP A 13 6.26 0.82 1.44
C ASP A 13 6.40 2.30 1.74
N ASP A 14 5.60 3.11 1.04
CA ASP A 14 5.50 4.55 1.16
C ASP A 14 4.06 5.00 0.81
N PRO A 15 3.47 5.98 1.53
CA PRO A 15 2.15 6.52 1.20
C PRO A 15 1.99 7.00 -0.24
N GLU A 16 3.05 7.56 -0.83
CA GLU A 16 3.06 8.11 -2.20
C GLU A 16 3.64 7.13 -3.23
N SER A 17 3.89 5.86 -2.86
CA SER A 17 4.47 4.86 -3.77
C SER A 17 3.67 4.63 -5.07
N MET A 18 2.37 4.93 -5.08
CA MET A 18 1.54 4.89 -6.29
C MET A 18 2.00 5.85 -7.39
N LEU A 19 2.54 6.99 -6.99
CA LEU A 19 2.92 8.08 -7.88
C LEU A 19 4.40 8.01 -8.24
N ARG A 20 5.10 6.97 -7.75
CA ARG A 20 6.53 6.81 -7.95
C ARG A 20 6.83 6.67 -9.45
N GLY A 21 7.69 7.58 -9.92
CA GLY A 21 8.16 7.64 -11.31
C GLY A 21 7.12 8.10 -12.32
N MET A 22 5.95 8.56 -11.87
CA MET A 22 5.00 9.24 -12.74
C MET A 22 5.54 10.60 -13.17
N ALA A 23 5.30 11.01 -14.41
CA ALA A 23 5.68 12.31 -14.93
C ALA A 23 5.01 13.46 -14.16
N VAL A 24 5.75 14.54 -13.89
CA VAL A 24 5.25 15.72 -13.18
C VAL A 24 4.08 16.38 -13.90
N ASP A 25 4.15 16.51 -15.23
CA ASP A 25 3.09 17.15 -16.01
C ASP A 25 1.81 16.30 -16.02
N TRP A 26 1.94 14.97 -16.11
CA TRP A 26 0.82 14.04 -15.93
C TRP A 26 0.15 14.23 -14.56
N MET A 27 0.94 14.34 -13.47
CA MET A 27 0.39 14.57 -12.13
C MET A 27 -0.27 15.93 -12.01
N ARG A 28 0.32 16.98 -12.60
CA ARG A 28 -0.27 18.33 -12.56
C ARG A 28 -1.64 18.34 -13.22
N GLU A 29 -1.75 17.70 -14.38
CA GLU A 29 -2.98 17.60 -15.15
C GLU A 29 -4.08 16.90 -14.34
N VAL A 30 -3.80 15.72 -13.78
CA VAL A 30 -4.76 14.97 -12.95
C VAL A 30 -5.15 15.72 -11.67
N TRP A 31 -4.27 16.52 -11.07
CA TRP A 31 -4.61 17.31 -9.88
C TRP A 31 -5.34 18.62 -10.21
N SER A 32 -5.33 19.06 -11.46
CA SER A 32 -6.09 20.23 -11.92
C SER A 32 -7.59 19.94 -12.01
N ASP A 33 -7.97 18.66 -12.08
CA ASP A 33 -9.36 18.21 -12.13
C ASP A 33 -10.12 18.52 -10.83
N ALA A 34 -11.43 18.72 -10.99
CA ALA A 34 -12.32 18.97 -9.88
C ALA A 34 -12.25 17.83 -8.82
N PRO A 35 -12.39 18.15 -7.53
CA PRO A 35 -12.38 17.10 -6.51
C PRO A 35 -13.45 16.04 -6.76
N ASN A 36 -13.08 14.77 -6.57
CA ASN A 36 -13.95 13.60 -6.75
C ASN A 36 -14.43 13.35 -8.19
N THR A 37 -13.72 13.81 -9.22
CA THR A 37 -14.00 13.42 -10.62
C THR A 37 -13.05 12.36 -11.17
N ASP A 38 -12.04 11.97 -10.37
CA ASP A 38 -11.00 11.04 -10.81
C ASP A 38 -10.92 9.81 -9.92
N VAL A 39 -10.63 8.67 -10.56
CA VAL A 39 -10.38 7.40 -9.89
C VAL A 39 -9.00 6.89 -10.30
N PHE A 40 -8.14 6.65 -9.31
CA PHE A 40 -6.87 5.95 -9.55
C PHE A 40 -7.14 4.46 -9.69
N VAL A 41 -6.53 3.85 -10.69
CA VAL A 41 -6.75 2.45 -11.03
C VAL A 41 -5.44 1.69 -11.01
N GLN A 42 -5.33 0.77 -10.07
CA GLN A 42 -4.24 -0.22 -10.05
C GLN A 42 -4.75 -1.50 -10.70
N VAL A 43 -4.37 -1.74 -11.95
CA VAL A 43 -4.68 -2.99 -12.65
C VAL A 43 -3.87 -4.12 -12.01
N PHE A 44 -4.54 -5.24 -11.73
CA PHE A 44 -3.89 -6.41 -11.17
C PHE A 44 -2.97 -7.06 -12.21
N ASN A 45 -1.78 -7.48 -11.76
CA ASN A 45 -0.75 -8.10 -12.60
C ASN A 45 -0.26 -7.21 -13.76
N TYR A 46 -0.49 -5.90 -13.67
CA TYR A 46 0.06 -4.93 -14.62
C TYR A 46 1.44 -4.45 -14.17
N ARG A 47 2.34 -4.36 -15.13
CA ARG A 47 3.60 -3.63 -15.02
C ARG A 47 3.65 -2.64 -16.18
N TYR A 48 4.32 -1.52 -15.95
CA TYR A 48 4.59 -0.56 -17.01
C TYR A 48 5.08 -1.26 -18.28
N SER A 49 4.53 -0.86 -19.42
CA SER A 49 4.87 -1.36 -20.74
C SER A 49 4.81 -0.23 -21.74
N GLU A 50 5.73 -0.21 -22.69
CA GLU A 50 5.71 0.66 -23.87
C GLU A 50 4.96 0.00 -25.05
N ASP A 51 4.38 -1.19 -24.84
CA ASP A 51 3.56 -1.88 -25.85
C ASP A 51 2.18 -1.20 -25.97
N ASP A 52 2.01 -0.41 -27.03
CA ASP A 52 0.77 0.29 -27.36
C ASP A 52 -0.42 -0.64 -27.56
N VAL A 53 -0.21 -1.86 -28.06
CA VAL A 53 -1.30 -2.83 -28.27
C VAL A 53 -1.80 -3.34 -26.93
N LEU A 54 -0.90 -3.66 -26.00
CA LEU A 54 -1.25 -4.06 -24.66
C LEU A 54 -1.96 -2.92 -23.91
N ASN A 55 -1.40 -1.70 -23.95
CA ASN A 55 -1.97 -0.54 -23.28
C ASN A 55 -3.33 -0.16 -23.86
N GLY A 56 -3.51 -0.24 -25.18
CA GLY A 56 -4.80 -0.02 -25.84
C GLY A 56 -5.87 -0.99 -25.36
N ARG A 57 -5.55 -2.28 -25.27
CA ARG A 57 -6.48 -3.30 -24.72
C ARG A 57 -6.85 -3.05 -23.27
N ILE A 58 -5.89 -2.63 -22.44
CA ILE A 58 -6.15 -2.29 -21.04
C ILE A 58 -7.07 -1.07 -20.97
N ALA A 59 -6.80 -0.04 -21.77
CA ALA A 59 -7.61 1.16 -21.83
C ALA A 59 -9.06 0.86 -22.25
N GLU A 60 -9.27 0.02 -23.27
CA GLU A 60 -10.58 -0.44 -23.71
C GLU A 60 -11.32 -1.24 -22.62
N ASN A 61 -10.62 -2.17 -21.95
CA ASN A 61 -11.20 -2.97 -20.87
C ASN A 61 -11.57 -2.11 -19.65
N LEU A 62 -10.75 -1.12 -19.30
CA LEU A 62 -11.05 -0.17 -18.24
C LEU A 62 -12.24 0.71 -18.61
N ARG A 63 -12.28 1.22 -19.85
CA ARG A 63 -13.42 2.00 -20.36
C ARG A 63 -14.71 1.20 -20.23
N TRP A 64 -14.75 -0.01 -20.79
CA TRP A 64 -15.91 -0.88 -20.70
C TRP A 64 -16.30 -1.16 -19.25
N ALA A 65 -15.34 -1.49 -18.38
CA ALA A 65 -15.61 -1.77 -16.97
C ALA A 65 -16.21 -0.56 -16.24
N PHE A 66 -15.70 0.64 -16.52
CA PHE A 66 -16.21 1.87 -15.93
C PHE A 66 -17.60 2.24 -16.46
N GLU A 67 -17.88 2.03 -17.75
CA GLU A 67 -19.23 2.17 -18.32
C GLU A 67 -20.22 1.21 -17.64
N GLN A 68 -19.82 -0.05 -17.38
CA GLN A 68 -20.69 -1.02 -16.71
C GLN A 68 -20.97 -0.67 -15.24
N LEU A 69 -19.98 -0.14 -14.52
CA LEU A 69 -20.13 0.16 -13.09
C LEU A 69 -20.80 1.52 -12.82
N SER A 70 -20.59 2.53 -13.67
CA SER A 70 -21.15 3.87 -13.48
C SER A 70 -22.41 4.13 -14.30
N GLY A 71 -22.54 3.48 -15.47
CA GLY A 71 -23.51 3.85 -16.50
C GLY A 71 -23.15 5.15 -17.24
N GLU A 72 -21.97 5.73 -16.99
CA GLU A 72 -21.51 6.97 -17.60
C GLU A 72 -20.62 6.68 -18.81
N GLN A 73 -20.54 7.64 -19.74
CA GLN A 73 -19.71 7.61 -20.93
C GLN A 73 -19.01 8.97 -21.09
N GLY A 74 -18.02 9.05 -21.98
CA GLY A 74 -17.33 10.32 -22.28
C GLY A 74 -16.26 10.73 -21.25
N PHE A 75 -15.90 9.85 -20.33
CA PHE A 75 -14.73 10.00 -19.46
C PHE A 75 -13.45 9.55 -20.18
N ASP A 76 -12.29 9.98 -19.65
CA ASP A 76 -10.99 9.63 -20.20
C ASP A 76 -10.34 8.49 -19.42
N VAL A 77 -9.65 7.61 -20.14
CA VAL A 77 -8.81 6.54 -19.57
C VAL A 77 -7.37 6.88 -19.87
N VAL A 78 -6.64 7.28 -18.83
CA VAL A 78 -5.28 7.82 -18.95
C VAL A 78 -4.26 6.76 -18.51
N PRO A 79 -3.31 6.38 -19.38
CA PRO A 79 -2.25 5.42 -19.04
C PRO A 79 -1.22 6.04 -18.08
N PRO A 80 -0.43 5.20 -17.38
CA PRO A 80 0.72 5.66 -16.63
C PRO A 80 1.80 6.21 -17.57
N GLU A 81 2.36 7.37 -17.21
CA GLU A 81 3.41 8.04 -17.98
C GLU A 81 4.67 8.21 -17.13
N PRO A 82 5.82 7.65 -17.55
CA PRO A 82 7.04 7.77 -16.78
C PRO A 82 7.64 9.18 -16.91
N GLU A 83 8.29 9.65 -15.86
CA GLU A 83 9.16 10.82 -15.97
C GLU A 83 10.34 10.53 -16.90
N ASP A 84 10.66 11.47 -17.79
CA ASP A 84 11.79 11.41 -18.71
C ASP A 84 13.12 11.34 -17.91
N SER A 85 13.55 10.13 -17.56
CA SER A 85 14.82 9.89 -16.91
C SER A 85 15.56 8.73 -17.55
N THR A 86 16.84 8.96 -17.86
CA THR A 86 17.74 8.01 -18.52
C THR A 86 18.10 6.79 -17.66
N ALA A 87 17.51 6.64 -16.47
CA ALA A 87 17.87 5.61 -15.48
C ALA A 87 16.67 5.07 -14.70
N ALA A 88 15.48 4.99 -15.31
CA ALA A 88 14.31 4.39 -14.67
C ALA A 88 14.60 2.92 -14.32
N ARG A 89 14.78 2.64 -13.02
CA ARG A 89 14.86 1.25 -12.55
C ARG A 89 13.47 0.64 -12.71
N SER A 90 13.36 -0.62 -13.11
CA SER A 90 12.06 -1.30 -13.27
C SER A 90 11.10 -1.16 -12.07
N ARG A 91 11.63 -1.01 -10.84
CA ARG A 91 10.84 -0.83 -9.60
C ARG A 91 10.30 0.59 -9.37
N THR A 92 10.71 1.54 -10.20
CA THR A 92 10.28 2.95 -10.14
C THR A 92 9.40 3.31 -11.32
N LEU A 93 9.10 2.38 -12.23
CA LEU A 93 8.21 2.65 -13.35
C LEU A 93 6.75 2.75 -12.86
N PRO A 94 5.97 3.71 -13.37
CA PRO A 94 4.60 3.94 -12.91
C PRO A 94 3.67 2.83 -13.39
N SER A 95 2.69 2.46 -12.55
CA SER A 95 1.72 1.40 -12.87
C SER A 95 0.27 1.81 -12.68
N ILE A 96 0.02 3.06 -12.27
CA ILE A 96 -1.32 3.57 -11.96
C ILE A 96 -1.92 4.22 -13.19
N TRP A 97 -3.11 3.75 -13.55
CA TRP A 97 -3.99 4.35 -14.53
C TRP A 97 -4.93 5.35 -13.84
N VAL A 98 -5.52 6.27 -14.60
CA VAL A 98 -6.54 7.19 -14.07
C VAL A 98 -7.76 7.22 -14.98
N ILE A 99 -8.93 7.19 -14.36
CA ILE A 99 -10.18 7.52 -15.03
C ILE A 99 -10.53 8.96 -14.65
N ARG A 100 -10.57 9.87 -15.63
CA ARG A 100 -10.83 11.31 -15.43
C ARG A 100 -12.20 11.69 -15.97
N GLY A 101 -12.86 12.65 -15.33
CA GLY A 101 -14.13 13.21 -15.81
C GLY A 101 -15.38 12.40 -15.45
N LEU A 102 -15.30 11.55 -14.42
CA LEU A 102 -16.49 10.89 -13.86
C LEU A 102 -17.30 11.85 -12.99
N SER A 103 -18.60 11.58 -12.83
CA SER A 103 -19.38 12.28 -11.81
C SER A 103 -18.90 11.93 -10.38
N PRO A 104 -19.08 12.83 -9.40
CA PRO A 104 -18.78 12.52 -7.99
C PRO A 104 -19.48 11.26 -7.46
N ARG A 105 -20.67 10.95 -7.98
CA ARG A 105 -21.42 9.75 -7.64
C ARG A 105 -20.73 8.49 -8.15
N ALA A 106 -20.33 8.48 -9.43
CA ALA A 106 -19.62 7.36 -10.03
C ALA A 106 -18.25 7.12 -9.37
N THR A 107 -17.48 8.19 -9.16
CA THR A 107 -16.20 8.15 -8.42
C THR A 107 -16.38 7.54 -7.03
N THR A 108 -17.36 8.02 -6.26
CA THR A 108 -17.65 7.49 -4.93
C THR A 108 -18.06 6.02 -4.98
N HIS A 109 -18.88 5.63 -5.95
CA HIS A 109 -19.30 4.23 -6.12
C HIS A 109 -18.12 3.31 -6.43
N ALA A 110 -17.27 3.70 -7.37
CA ALA A 110 -16.08 2.95 -7.77
C ALA A 110 -15.15 2.72 -6.58
N ILE A 111 -14.84 3.79 -5.84
CA ILE A 111 -13.90 3.78 -4.71
C ILE A 111 -14.49 3.05 -3.50
N ALA A 112 -15.78 3.23 -3.20
CA ALA A 112 -16.42 2.61 -2.03
C ALA A 112 -16.37 1.07 -2.07
N ARG A 113 -16.42 0.48 -3.27
CA ARG A 113 -16.21 -0.96 -3.45
C ARG A 113 -14.73 -1.35 -3.31
N GLY A 114 -13.81 -0.48 -3.73
CA GLY A 114 -12.37 -0.67 -3.65
C GLY A 114 -11.80 -1.60 -4.73
N TYR A 115 -12.41 -2.77 -4.97
CA TYR A 115 -11.91 -3.74 -5.95
C TYR A 115 -13.00 -4.26 -6.88
N TRP A 116 -12.59 -4.42 -8.14
CA TRP A 116 -13.43 -4.84 -9.25
C TRP A 116 -12.74 -5.97 -9.99
N SER A 117 -13.52 -6.97 -10.36
CA SER A 117 -13.04 -8.10 -11.15
C SER A 117 -14.10 -8.46 -12.17
N PHE A 118 -13.77 -8.19 -13.43
CA PHE A 118 -14.54 -8.50 -14.60
C PHE A 118 -13.82 -9.60 -15.40
N PRO A 119 -14.50 -10.29 -16.35
CA PRO A 119 -13.88 -11.37 -17.11
C PRO A 119 -12.58 -10.99 -17.84
N THR A 120 -12.42 -9.72 -18.23
CA THR A 120 -11.26 -9.24 -19.00
C THR A 120 -10.28 -8.41 -18.18
N ILE A 121 -10.65 -7.94 -16.98
CA ILE A 121 -9.81 -7.06 -16.18
C ILE A 121 -10.18 -7.09 -14.69
N SER A 122 -9.15 -7.11 -13.84
CA SER A 122 -9.30 -6.95 -12.40
C SER A 122 -8.44 -5.79 -11.91
N PHE A 123 -8.97 -4.94 -11.04
CA PHE A 123 -8.30 -3.73 -10.60
C PHE A 123 -8.78 -3.25 -9.23
N ALA A 124 -7.95 -2.42 -8.59
CA ALA A 124 -8.34 -1.61 -7.44
C ALA A 124 -8.72 -0.20 -7.92
N ALA A 125 -9.88 0.29 -7.49
CA ALA A 125 -10.34 1.66 -7.63
C ALA A 125 -10.01 2.43 -6.35
N LEU A 126 -9.19 3.46 -6.48
CA LEU A 126 -8.54 4.14 -5.36
C LEU A 126 -8.82 5.65 -5.44
N PRO A 127 -8.92 6.33 -4.29
CA PRO A 127 -9.05 7.78 -4.28
C PRO A 127 -7.75 8.44 -4.74
N ARG A 128 -7.84 9.69 -5.21
CA ARG A 128 -6.73 10.62 -5.46
C ARG A 128 -6.00 11.06 -4.16
N THR A 129 -6.09 10.27 -3.09
CA THR A 129 -5.46 10.54 -1.79
C THR A 129 -4.52 9.40 -1.41
N ALA A 130 -3.40 9.75 -0.77
CA ALA A 130 -2.41 8.81 -0.28
C ALA A 130 -2.62 8.57 1.22
N PRO A 131 -3.32 7.48 1.63
CA PRO A 131 -3.47 7.20 3.06
C PRO A 131 -2.12 6.87 3.69
N MET A 132 -1.93 7.28 4.95
CA MET A 132 -0.77 6.87 5.74
C MET A 132 -0.71 5.35 5.86
N GLN A 133 0.48 4.78 5.73
CA GLN A 133 0.68 3.34 5.70
C GLN A 133 0.95 2.79 7.10
N SER A 134 0.23 1.73 7.47
CA SER A 134 0.46 1.01 8.73
C SER A 134 1.61 0.02 8.64
N TRP A 135 1.92 -0.48 7.45
CA TRP A 135 3.04 -1.39 7.24
C TRP A 135 4.36 -0.65 7.38
N LEU A 136 5.29 -1.23 8.14
CA LEU A 136 6.61 -0.65 8.39
C LEU A 136 7.68 -1.36 7.57
N PHE A 137 7.75 -2.69 7.71
CA PHE A 137 8.74 -3.55 7.08
C PHE A 137 8.36 -5.02 7.27
N THR A 138 9.09 -5.90 6.57
CA THR A 138 9.05 -7.35 6.77
C THR A 138 10.39 -7.81 7.32
N LEU A 139 10.35 -8.65 8.35
CA LEU A 139 11.51 -9.28 8.97
C LEU A 139 11.73 -10.69 8.42
N GLU A 140 12.99 -11.08 8.32
CA GLU A 140 13.46 -12.45 8.08
C GLU A 140 14.58 -12.84 9.06
N GLY A 141 14.89 -14.13 9.16
CA GLY A 141 16.01 -14.64 9.97
C GLY A 141 15.63 -15.14 11.37
N PHE A 142 14.35 -15.09 11.74
CA PHE A 142 13.86 -15.84 12.90
C PHE A 142 13.78 -17.34 12.59
N LEU A 143 14.03 -18.16 13.60
CA LEU A 143 14.02 -19.62 13.51
C LEU A 143 12.60 -20.21 13.50
N GLU A 144 11.62 -19.50 14.03
CA GLU A 144 10.20 -19.89 14.05
C GLU A 144 9.30 -18.65 13.84
N GLY A 145 8.11 -18.87 13.27
CA GLY A 145 7.08 -17.85 13.05
C GLY A 145 6.23 -17.55 14.29
N ASN A 146 6.84 -17.39 15.47
CA ASN A 146 6.09 -17.10 16.70
C ASN A 146 5.79 -15.60 16.82
N GLU A 147 4.57 -15.20 16.46
CA GLU A 147 4.12 -13.80 16.41
C GLU A 147 4.32 -13.05 17.73
N GLU A 148 4.01 -13.68 18.88
CA GLU A 148 4.16 -13.05 20.19
C GLU A 148 5.64 -12.77 20.53
N LYS A 149 6.53 -13.72 20.27
CA LYS A 149 7.97 -13.54 20.51
C LYS A 149 8.57 -12.49 19.58
N ILE A 150 8.13 -12.44 18.33
CA ILE A 150 8.56 -11.43 17.34
C ILE A 150 8.03 -10.05 17.75
N ARG A 151 6.76 -9.95 18.09
CA ARG A 151 6.12 -8.72 18.60
C ARG A 151 6.84 -8.20 19.84
N ALA A 152 7.20 -9.07 20.78
CA ALA A 152 7.97 -8.69 21.96
C ALA A 152 9.37 -8.17 21.60
N ALA A 153 10.04 -8.73 20.58
CA ALA A 153 11.32 -8.24 20.09
C ALA A 153 11.23 -6.84 19.47
N ILE A 154 10.16 -6.57 18.71
CA ILE A 154 9.90 -5.24 18.14
C ILE A 154 9.52 -4.24 19.25
N MET A 155 8.69 -4.67 20.20
CA MET A 155 8.26 -3.83 21.31
C MET A 155 9.43 -3.36 22.17
N ARG A 156 10.46 -4.20 22.39
CA ARG A 156 11.68 -3.77 23.09
C ARG A 156 12.35 -2.56 22.42
N THR A 157 12.45 -2.55 21.09
CA THR A 157 13.00 -1.42 20.35
C THR A 157 12.08 -0.20 20.40
N LEU A 158 10.76 -0.39 20.30
CA LEU A 158 9.80 0.71 20.42
C LEU A 158 9.74 1.31 21.83
N MET A 159 10.19 0.56 22.83
CA MET A 159 10.26 0.97 24.23
C MET A 159 11.61 1.55 24.64
N GLU A 160 12.59 1.65 23.73
CA GLU A 160 13.82 2.41 23.98
C GLU A 160 13.47 3.90 24.20
N ASP A 161 14.14 4.55 25.15
CA ASP A 161 13.81 5.93 25.58
C ASP A 161 13.77 6.92 24.40
N GLU A 162 14.77 6.86 23.51
CA GLU A 162 14.84 7.71 22.31
C GLU A 162 13.63 7.45 21.37
N MET A 163 13.25 6.20 21.19
CA MET A 163 12.15 5.81 20.30
C MET A 163 10.80 6.24 20.88
N GLN A 164 10.62 6.11 22.20
CA GLN A 164 9.42 6.60 22.88
C GLN A 164 9.30 8.12 22.81
N GLN A 165 10.41 8.84 23.02
CA GLN A 165 10.43 10.30 22.91
C GLN A 165 10.04 10.74 21.49
N TRP A 166 10.60 10.11 20.45
CA TRP A 166 10.25 10.41 19.06
C TRP A 166 8.77 10.12 18.78
N LEU A 167 8.24 8.99 19.23
CA LEU A 167 6.81 8.66 19.13
C LEU A 167 5.94 9.71 19.83
N MET A 168 6.29 10.13 21.05
CA MET A 168 5.55 11.17 21.79
C MET A 168 5.56 12.51 21.05
N THR A 169 6.68 12.91 20.45
CA THR A 169 6.76 14.13 19.62
C THR A 169 5.83 14.03 18.41
N MET A 170 5.83 12.90 17.71
CA MET A 170 4.91 12.68 16.59
C MET A 170 3.44 12.75 17.02
N LEU A 171 3.09 12.08 18.12
CA LEU A 171 1.73 12.03 18.65
C LEU A 171 1.25 13.39 19.17
N ALA A 172 2.13 14.21 19.74
CA ALA A 172 1.81 15.55 20.22
C ALA A 172 1.34 16.49 19.11
N THR A 173 1.80 16.27 17.86
CA THR A 173 1.40 17.05 16.69
C THR A 173 0.27 16.40 15.88
N HIS A 174 -0.21 15.24 16.31
CA HIS A 174 -1.19 14.47 15.54
C HIS A 174 -2.63 14.93 15.85
N PRO A 175 -3.41 15.42 14.87
CA PRO A 175 -4.74 16.03 15.12
C PRO A 175 -5.73 15.12 15.85
N ALA A 176 -5.72 13.81 15.60
CA ALA A 176 -6.62 12.86 16.27
C ALA A 176 -6.37 12.70 17.79
N TYR A 177 -5.28 13.24 18.33
CA TYR A 177 -4.94 13.19 19.75
C TYR A 177 -4.96 14.57 20.41
N GLU A 178 -5.44 15.61 19.71
CA GLU A 178 -5.60 16.95 20.28
C GLU A 178 -6.49 16.91 21.54
N GLY A 179 -6.02 17.55 22.61
CA GLY A 179 -6.71 17.52 23.92
C GLY A 179 -6.69 16.18 24.66
N ARG A 180 -6.05 15.12 24.11
CA ARG A 180 -5.92 13.81 24.77
C ARG A 180 -4.55 13.68 25.45
N SER A 181 -4.45 12.77 26.42
CA SER A 181 -3.15 12.46 27.06
C SER A 181 -2.20 11.79 26.05
N ILE A 182 -1.03 12.38 25.82
CA ILE A 182 0.00 11.82 24.94
C ILE A 182 0.46 10.44 25.39
N ARG A 183 0.54 10.21 26.70
CA ARG A 183 0.87 8.89 27.25
C ARG A 183 -0.18 7.84 26.88
N ARG A 184 -1.47 8.21 26.90
CA ARG A 184 -2.54 7.31 26.45
C ARG A 184 -2.47 7.06 24.95
N ALA A 185 -2.21 8.10 24.15
CA ALA A 185 -2.01 7.98 22.72
C ALA A 185 -0.82 7.07 22.36
N LEU A 186 0.28 7.16 23.13
CA LEU A 186 1.44 6.29 22.99
C LEU A 186 1.07 4.84 23.25
N THR A 187 0.39 4.56 24.37
CA THR A 187 -0.08 3.21 24.70
C THR A 187 -1.02 2.67 23.61
N GLU A 188 -2.01 3.45 23.16
CA GLU A 188 -2.95 3.06 22.09
C GLU A 188 -2.21 2.77 20.76
N THR A 189 -1.14 3.52 20.46
CA THR A 189 -0.32 3.33 19.26
C THR A 189 0.53 2.08 19.37
N LEU A 190 1.25 1.88 20.48
CA LEU A 190 2.06 0.68 20.70
C LEU A 190 1.19 -0.60 20.75
N GLN A 191 -0.02 -0.52 21.31
CA GLN A 191 -0.96 -1.63 21.32
C GLN A 191 -1.48 -2.00 19.91
N SER A 192 -1.46 -1.05 18.97
CA SER A 192 -1.79 -1.33 17.57
C SER A 192 -0.70 -2.08 16.81
N LEU A 193 0.46 -2.33 17.44
CA LEU A 193 1.52 -3.16 16.87
C LEU A 193 0.98 -4.57 16.62
N ARG A 194 1.01 -4.96 15.35
CA ARG A 194 0.56 -6.24 14.84
C ARG A 194 1.65 -6.86 13.98
N VAL A 195 1.81 -8.16 14.11
CA VAL A 195 2.76 -8.95 13.33
C VAL A 195 1.95 -10.02 12.61
N GLU A 196 2.18 -10.18 11.32
CA GLU A 196 1.65 -11.31 10.54
C GLU A 196 2.82 -12.16 10.07
N THR A 197 2.78 -13.45 10.38
CA THR A 197 3.81 -14.39 9.95
C THR A 197 3.40 -15.21 8.73
N MET A 198 4.38 -15.55 7.90
CA MET A 198 4.22 -16.49 6.80
C MET A 198 5.48 -17.35 6.68
N GLN A 199 5.31 -18.57 6.21
CA GLN A 199 6.42 -19.47 5.93
C GLN A 199 6.55 -19.69 4.43
N LEU A 200 7.77 -19.54 3.92
CA LEU A 200 8.10 -19.87 2.54
C LEU A 200 8.30 -21.38 2.38
N SER A 201 8.22 -21.87 1.14
CA SER A 201 8.43 -23.29 0.82
C SER A 201 9.79 -23.83 1.26
N ASN A 202 10.81 -22.98 1.35
CA ASN A 202 12.14 -23.33 1.83
C ASN A 202 12.27 -23.31 3.37
N GLY A 203 11.15 -23.17 4.10
CA GLY A 203 11.10 -23.12 5.56
C GLY A 203 11.39 -21.74 6.17
N THR A 204 11.78 -20.74 5.38
CA THR A 204 12.08 -19.38 5.89
C THR A 204 10.82 -18.71 6.43
N HIS A 205 10.89 -18.20 7.65
CA HIS A 205 9.83 -17.39 8.25
C HIS A 205 9.99 -15.92 7.90
N LEU A 206 8.92 -15.32 7.37
CA LEU A 206 8.78 -13.89 7.19
C LEU A 206 7.76 -13.35 8.19
N ALA A 207 8.01 -12.14 8.69
CA ALA A 207 7.09 -11.47 9.61
C ALA A 207 6.86 -10.02 9.17
N SER A 208 5.67 -9.72 8.65
CA SER A 208 5.27 -8.36 8.28
C SER A 208 4.80 -7.60 9.51
N VAL A 209 5.34 -6.39 9.69
CA VAL A 209 5.13 -5.58 10.89
C VAL A 209 4.26 -4.38 10.56
N PHE A 210 3.21 -4.19 11.34
CA PHE A 210 2.23 -3.14 11.18
C PHE A 210 2.01 -2.38 12.48
N ILE A 211 1.75 -1.09 12.39
CA ILE A 211 1.34 -0.25 13.50
C ILE A 211 0.48 0.90 12.98
N ARG A 212 -0.45 1.41 13.78
CA ARG A 212 -1.16 2.65 13.43
C ARG A 212 -0.12 3.78 13.29
N PRO A 213 -0.13 4.55 12.19
CA PRO A 213 0.83 5.63 12.00
C PRO A 213 0.76 6.65 13.15
N PRO A 214 1.88 6.97 13.82
CA PRO A 214 1.91 7.92 14.93
C PRO A 214 1.83 9.39 14.47
N THR A 215 1.94 9.64 13.15
CA THR A 215 1.94 10.98 12.54
C THR A 215 1.19 10.98 11.21
N ARG A 216 0.71 12.16 10.81
CA ARG A 216 0.24 12.45 9.43
C ARG A 216 1.31 13.13 8.58
N SER A 217 2.46 13.48 9.16
CA SER A 217 3.59 14.03 8.42
C SER A 217 4.32 12.93 7.66
N LEU A 218 4.24 12.97 6.33
CA LEU A 218 4.95 12.04 5.45
C LEU A 218 6.46 12.04 5.74
N ARG A 219 7.04 13.23 5.94
CA ARG A 219 8.47 13.39 6.24
C ARG A 219 8.86 12.69 7.54
N GLU A 220 8.12 12.92 8.62
CA GLU A 220 8.44 12.31 9.91
C GLU A 220 8.20 10.80 9.90
N TRP A 221 7.11 10.35 9.28
CA TRP A 221 6.85 8.92 9.10
C TRP A 221 8.00 8.23 8.33
N ARG A 222 8.45 8.81 7.20
CA ARG A 222 9.56 8.27 6.40
C ARG A 222 10.85 8.16 7.22
N ARG A 223 11.21 9.21 7.98
CA ARG A 223 12.40 9.23 8.84
C ARG A 223 12.33 8.15 9.91
N TRP A 224 11.19 8.06 10.60
CA TRP A 224 10.99 7.09 11.66
C TRP A 224 10.99 5.65 11.15
N VAL A 225 10.29 5.37 10.04
CA VAL A 225 10.30 4.03 9.43
C VAL A 225 11.68 3.67 8.89
N ALA A 226 12.41 4.62 8.29
CA ALA A 226 13.79 4.39 7.85
C ALA A 226 14.68 3.99 9.02
N GLU A 227 14.57 4.67 10.16
CA GLU A 227 15.32 4.33 11.37
C GLU A 227 15.00 2.90 11.84
N LEU A 228 13.72 2.54 11.97
CA LEU A 228 13.31 1.19 12.33
C LEU A 228 13.84 0.14 11.34
N ARG A 229 13.85 0.46 10.03
CA ARG A 229 14.37 -0.44 8.99
C ARG A 229 15.86 -0.73 9.11
N THR A 230 16.64 0.06 9.87
CA THR A 230 18.06 -0.21 10.15
C THR A 230 18.30 -1.17 11.31
N ARG A 231 17.28 -1.39 12.16
CA ARG A 231 17.42 -2.10 13.43
C ARG A 231 17.49 -3.62 13.24
N ARG A 232 18.01 -4.30 14.26
CA ARG A 232 18.01 -5.76 14.40
C ARG A 232 17.14 -6.14 15.59
N TYR A 233 16.15 -6.99 15.34
CA TYR A 233 15.16 -7.38 16.33
C TYR A 233 15.56 -8.70 16.97
N ARG A 234 16.40 -8.61 18.01
CA ARG A 234 16.96 -9.79 18.69
C ARG A 234 15.91 -10.43 19.58
N SER A 235 15.75 -11.74 19.47
CA SER A 235 15.00 -12.57 20.41
C SER A 235 15.88 -13.73 20.87
N PHE A 236 16.03 -13.88 22.19
CA PHE A 236 16.84 -14.96 22.74
C PHE A 236 16.32 -16.34 22.33
N ALA A 237 15.00 -16.50 22.26
CA ALA A 237 14.36 -17.79 22.02
C ALA A 237 14.31 -18.19 20.53
N ILE A 238 14.31 -17.24 19.60
CA ILE A 238 13.97 -17.50 18.19
C ILE A 238 14.94 -16.86 17.19
N GLY A 239 16.09 -16.39 17.66
CA GLY A 239 17.09 -15.75 16.82
C GLY A 239 16.84 -14.26 16.59
N THR A 240 17.44 -13.70 15.53
CA THR A 240 17.43 -12.26 15.27
C THR A 240 16.77 -11.95 13.95
N GLY A 241 15.67 -11.20 14.00
CA GLY A 241 15.02 -10.64 12.83
C GLY A 241 15.83 -9.51 12.22
N ARG A 242 15.96 -9.53 10.90
CA ARG A 242 16.55 -8.47 10.08
C ARG A 242 15.54 -8.02 9.05
N VAL A 243 15.57 -6.74 8.74
CA VAL A 243 14.68 -6.14 7.75
C VAL A 243 15.06 -6.63 6.36
N ARG A 244 14.09 -7.20 5.66
CA ARG A 244 14.24 -7.66 4.28
C ARG A 244 14.10 -6.49 3.32
N ASN A 245 14.76 -6.59 2.17
CA ASN A 245 14.50 -5.68 1.05
C ASN A 245 13.03 -5.73 0.63
N VAL A 246 12.42 -4.56 0.53
CA VAL A 246 11.02 -4.40 0.13
C VAL A 246 10.81 -4.97 -1.25
N ALA A 247 9.86 -5.90 -1.41
CA ALA A 247 9.42 -6.42 -2.70
C ALA A 247 7.90 -6.25 -2.83
N GLN A 248 7.47 -5.74 -3.97
CA GLN A 248 6.05 -5.62 -4.31
C GLN A 248 5.55 -6.94 -4.91
N CYS A 249 4.36 -7.37 -4.51
CA CYS A 249 3.62 -8.41 -5.17
C CYS A 249 3.41 -8.04 -6.64
N ALA A 250 3.76 -8.94 -7.57
CA ALA A 250 3.59 -8.68 -9.00
C ALA A 250 2.12 -8.54 -9.42
N GLY A 251 1.18 -9.11 -8.64
CA GLY A 251 -0.26 -9.02 -8.87
C GLY A 251 -0.86 -7.74 -8.32
N CYS A 252 -1.03 -7.66 -6.99
CA CYS A 252 -1.72 -6.56 -6.32
C CYS A 252 -0.82 -5.41 -5.84
N THR A 253 0.47 -5.42 -6.17
CA THR A 253 1.49 -4.41 -5.77
C THR A 253 1.72 -4.22 -4.26
N SER A 254 1.03 -4.97 -3.40
CA SER A 254 1.24 -4.98 -1.94
C SER A 254 2.66 -5.39 -1.56
N VAL A 255 3.24 -4.76 -0.54
CA VAL A 255 4.57 -5.09 0.01
C VAL A 255 4.52 -6.01 1.24
N ALA A 256 3.32 -6.35 1.71
CA ALA A 256 3.13 -7.18 2.90
C ALA A 256 3.36 -8.68 2.66
N HIS A 257 3.39 -9.12 1.40
CA HIS A 257 3.54 -10.53 1.02
C HIS A 257 4.25 -10.70 -0.32
N LEU A 258 4.72 -11.91 -0.60
CA LEU A 258 5.28 -12.28 -1.92
C LEU A 258 4.17 -12.61 -2.94
N THR A 259 4.50 -12.60 -4.23
CA THR A 259 3.54 -12.83 -5.32
C THR A 259 2.78 -14.17 -5.18
N HIS A 260 3.47 -15.27 -4.88
CA HIS A 260 2.85 -16.59 -4.74
C HIS A 260 1.96 -16.73 -3.48
N LEU A 261 1.99 -15.74 -2.59
CA LEU A 261 1.16 -15.65 -1.39
C LEU A 261 0.07 -14.58 -1.54
N CYS A 262 -0.14 -14.05 -2.75
CA CYS A 262 -1.19 -13.07 -2.98
C CYS A 262 -2.57 -13.67 -2.63
N PRO A 263 -3.38 -12.99 -1.82
CA PRO A 263 -4.70 -13.50 -1.43
C PRO A 263 -5.77 -13.32 -2.51
N PHE A 264 -5.58 -12.37 -3.44
CA PHE A 264 -6.58 -12.03 -4.47
C PHE A 264 -6.98 -13.22 -5.36
N PRO A 265 -6.06 -14.03 -5.90
CA PRO A 265 -6.41 -15.23 -6.67
C PRO A 265 -7.24 -16.27 -5.91
N ARG A 266 -7.31 -16.20 -4.58
CA ARG A 266 -8.11 -17.11 -3.75
C ARG A 266 -9.54 -16.61 -3.51
N ILE A 267 -9.85 -15.39 -3.96
CA ILE A 267 -11.18 -14.80 -3.82
C ILE A 267 -12.13 -15.44 -4.86
N PRO A 268 -13.28 -15.99 -4.44
CA PRO A 268 -14.26 -16.51 -5.37
C PRO A 268 -14.73 -15.46 -6.39
N GLY A 269 -14.63 -15.80 -7.67
CA GLY A 269 -15.01 -14.91 -8.78
C GLY A 269 -13.96 -13.85 -9.15
N TRP A 270 -12.73 -13.99 -8.67
CA TRP A 270 -11.59 -13.18 -9.12
C TRP A 270 -11.07 -13.72 -10.47
N ASN A 271 -10.91 -12.83 -11.46
CA ASN A 271 -10.65 -13.18 -12.86
C ASN A 271 -9.25 -12.79 -13.37
N GLY A 272 -8.39 -12.20 -12.55
CA GLY A 272 -7.06 -11.83 -12.98
C GLY A 272 -6.15 -11.60 -11.82
#